data_AF-H2YDS9-F1
#
_entry.id   AF-H2YDS9-F1
#
_cell.length_a   1.000
_cell.length_b   1.000
_cell.length_c   1.000
_cell.angle_alpha   90.00
_cell.angle_beta   90.00
_cell.angle_gamma   90.00
#
_symmetry.space_group_name_H-M   'P 1'
#
loop_
_entity.id
_entity.type
_entity.pdbx_description
1 polymer ?
#
loop_
_entity_poly.entity_id
_entity_poly.type
_entity_poly.pdbx_seq_one_letter_code
_entity_poly.pdbx_strand_id
1 'polypeptide(L)'
;METVTVPGNKPVRLLKWMVKPGDWVNYGTSLIVYRCIEDPSTGLKSKETELKSKKVGRVKKLVMEVGQVAKPGVEILVLDSCTHPVVMKDMCAECGVDLRLLKGRVNKQAQVSMVPNIPELKISEQQATELGEQDKARLHKLNKLVLLVDLDQTLIHTTQNQAFAHMCKDEEDFFTFQLHKNEPTLYTKLRPYCREFLLAISKCYELQVVTFGSRMYAHKIAEFIDPNKKYFANRILSRDECINPLRKSGNLRYLFPCGDSMVCIIDDRDDVWSGVPNLIMVRKYSYFPGSGDINSPDKMEAKKETDSRKDQVSPKEPATSCTTKQNATTPQAEAGDATNPRKRKSETDDNEKSAKMIKNSVTCDREPEENQNGNIGKSESVIMKDLEEEQKRENRNEEGKDKSNEQEG
;
A
#
# COMPACT_ATOMS: atom_id res chain seq x y z
N MET A 1 -2.14 30.09 -7.86
CA MET A 1 -1.64 30.90 -8.99
C MET A 1 -0.18 31.24 -8.74
N GLU A 2 0.63 31.24 -9.80
CA GLU A 2 2.02 31.71 -9.79
C GLU A 2 2.28 32.58 -11.02
N THR A 3 3.11 33.60 -10.89
CA THR A 3 3.50 34.45 -12.03
C THR A 3 4.95 34.25 -12.44
N VAL A 4 5.21 34.38 -13.74
CA VAL A 4 6.55 34.44 -14.33
C VAL A 4 6.80 35.89 -14.75
N THR A 5 8.01 36.38 -14.49
CA THR A 5 8.41 37.78 -14.69
C THR A 5 9.55 37.91 -15.71
N VAL A 6 9.77 39.13 -16.21
CA VAL A 6 10.93 39.46 -17.07
C VAL A 6 12.25 39.16 -16.33
N PRO A 7 13.17 38.37 -16.93
CA PRO A 7 14.44 37.99 -16.32
C PRO A 7 15.54 39.05 -16.47
N GLY A 8 16.51 39.03 -15.56
CA GLY A 8 17.73 39.84 -15.65
C GLY A 8 17.51 41.33 -15.40
N ASN A 9 18.46 42.17 -15.83
CA ASN A 9 18.52 43.60 -15.47
C ASN A 9 18.27 44.56 -16.65
N LYS A 10 18.03 44.06 -17.87
CA LYS A 10 17.74 44.87 -19.07
C LYS A 10 16.27 44.71 -19.49
N PRO A 11 15.61 45.74 -20.09
CA PRO A 11 14.30 45.58 -20.70
C PRO A 11 14.31 44.53 -21.82
N VAL A 12 13.21 43.82 -22.01
CA VAL A 12 13.06 42.81 -23.06
C VAL A 12 11.94 43.19 -24.02
N ARG A 13 12.15 42.97 -25.32
CA ARG A 13 11.07 42.91 -26.32
C ARG A 13 10.66 41.47 -26.53
N LEU A 14 9.36 41.19 -26.41
CA LEU A 14 8.78 39.89 -26.74
C LEU A 14 8.76 39.72 -28.27
N LEU A 15 9.29 38.60 -28.78
CA LEU A 15 9.27 38.26 -30.21
C LEU A 15 8.25 37.19 -30.56
N LYS A 16 8.06 36.19 -29.70
CA LYS A 16 7.13 35.07 -29.93
C LYS A 16 6.72 34.39 -28.63
N TRP A 17 5.43 34.07 -28.50
CA TRP A 17 4.93 33.10 -27.50
C TRP A 17 5.15 31.67 -27.99
N MET A 18 5.63 30.80 -27.11
CA MET A 18 5.80 29.36 -27.34
C MET A 18 4.73 28.50 -26.65
N VAL A 19 3.81 29.15 -25.91
CA VAL A 19 2.67 28.56 -25.20
C VAL A 19 1.42 29.43 -25.38
N LYS A 20 0.22 28.84 -25.29
CA LYS A 20 -1.09 29.52 -25.38
C LYS A 20 -1.91 29.29 -24.09
N PRO A 21 -2.96 30.10 -23.83
CA PRO A 21 -3.90 29.84 -22.75
C PRO A 21 -4.45 28.41 -22.76
N GLY A 22 -4.46 27.77 -21.59
CA GLY A 22 -4.88 26.38 -21.40
C GLY A 22 -3.77 25.32 -21.49
N ASP A 23 -2.58 25.64 -22.01
CA ASP A 23 -1.44 24.71 -22.08
C ASP A 23 -0.88 24.37 -20.69
N TRP A 24 -0.22 23.21 -20.58
CA TRP A 24 0.60 22.85 -19.41
C TRP A 24 2.06 23.26 -19.62
N VAL A 25 2.61 23.94 -18.61
CA VAL A 25 4.00 24.36 -18.53
C VAL A 25 4.71 23.52 -17.47
N ASN A 26 5.81 22.88 -17.85
CA ASN A 26 6.69 22.14 -16.95
C ASN A 26 8.01 22.91 -16.72
N TYR A 27 8.80 22.46 -15.76
CA TYR A 27 10.14 23.01 -15.52
C TYR A 27 11.02 22.82 -16.76
N GLY A 28 11.62 23.90 -17.25
CA GLY A 28 12.41 23.90 -18.48
C GLY A 28 11.63 24.12 -19.78
N THR A 29 10.29 24.13 -19.77
CA THR A 29 9.47 24.47 -20.96
C THR A 29 9.76 25.90 -21.42
N SER A 30 10.10 26.08 -22.71
CA SER A 30 10.30 27.41 -23.31
C SER A 30 8.97 28.15 -23.40
N LEU A 31 8.89 29.35 -22.84
CA LEU A 31 7.67 30.16 -22.73
C LEU A 31 7.59 31.23 -23.82
N ILE A 32 8.69 31.96 -24.01
CA ILE A 32 8.81 33.03 -24.99
C ILE A 32 10.19 33.03 -25.63
N VAL A 33 10.26 33.50 -26.89
CA VAL A 33 11.47 34.02 -27.49
C VAL A 33 11.48 35.54 -27.32
N TYR A 34 12.57 36.09 -26.79
CA TYR A 34 12.71 37.52 -26.51
C TYR A 34 14.07 38.05 -26.94
N ARG A 35 14.20 39.38 -26.98
CA ARG A 35 15.46 40.07 -27.24
C ARG A 35 15.65 41.19 -26.21
N CYS A 36 16.80 41.22 -25.54
CA CYS A 36 17.16 42.31 -24.62
C CYS A 36 17.35 43.61 -25.40
N ILE A 37 16.83 44.73 -24.89
CA ILE A 37 17.18 46.05 -25.42
C ILE A 37 18.51 46.47 -24.77
N GLU A 38 19.46 46.88 -25.60
CA GLU A 38 20.71 47.50 -25.17
C GLU A 38 20.64 49.01 -25.37
N ASP A 39 21.50 49.75 -24.67
CA ASP A 39 21.59 51.19 -24.85
C ASP A 39 22.04 51.52 -26.29
N PRO A 40 21.53 52.61 -26.91
CA PRO A 40 21.81 52.93 -28.31
C PRO A 40 23.29 53.12 -28.69
N SER A 41 24.18 53.22 -27.70
CA SER A 41 25.61 53.47 -27.86
C SER A 41 26.45 52.24 -28.25
N THR A 42 25.99 51.00 -28.04
CA THR A 42 26.81 49.79 -28.30
C THR A 42 26.68 49.24 -29.73
N GLY A 43 25.67 49.65 -30.50
CA GLY A 43 25.47 49.27 -31.90
C GLY A 43 25.16 47.78 -32.19
N LEU A 44 25.34 46.89 -31.22
CA LEU A 44 25.18 45.45 -31.37
C LEU A 44 23.71 45.02 -31.30
N LYS A 45 23.25 44.27 -32.30
CA LYS A 45 21.96 43.58 -32.23
C LYS A 45 22.09 42.38 -31.28
N SER A 46 21.58 42.54 -30.07
CA SER A 46 21.50 41.48 -29.05
C SER A 46 20.84 40.20 -29.59
N LYS A 47 21.36 39.05 -29.16
CA LYS A 47 20.92 37.73 -29.62
C LYS A 47 19.53 37.37 -29.07
N GLU A 48 18.72 36.71 -29.90
CA GLU A 48 17.44 36.16 -29.47
C GLU A 48 17.66 35.04 -28.45
N THR A 49 16.84 35.03 -27.40
CA THR A 49 16.99 34.18 -26.22
C THR A 49 15.64 33.57 -25.85
N GLU A 50 15.63 32.29 -25.46
CA GLU A 50 14.44 31.64 -24.90
C GLU A 50 14.36 31.84 -23.39
N LEU A 51 13.19 32.26 -22.89
CA LEU A 51 12.87 32.17 -21.48
C LEU A 51 12.25 30.81 -21.18
N LYS A 52 12.97 29.96 -20.44
CA LYS A 52 12.48 28.67 -19.96
C LYS A 52 11.85 28.81 -18.57
N SER A 53 10.72 28.14 -18.35
CA SER A 53 10.00 28.19 -17.09
C SER A 53 10.83 27.57 -15.96
N LYS A 54 10.79 28.23 -14.79
CA LYS A 54 11.27 27.66 -13.51
C LYS A 54 10.11 27.18 -12.62
N LYS A 55 8.89 27.15 -13.16
CA LYS A 55 7.61 26.95 -12.47
C LYS A 55 6.75 25.96 -13.23
N VAL A 56 5.82 25.30 -12.54
CA VAL A 56 4.94 24.27 -13.13
C VAL A 56 3.49 24.67 -12.92
N GLY A 57 2.67 24.55 -13.96
CA GLY A 57 1.26 24.93 -13.91
C GLY A 57 0.61 25.09 -15.29
N ARG A 58 -0.67 25.43 -15.30
CA ARG A 58 -1.46 25.64 -16.52
C ARG A 58 -1.48 27.12 -16.89
N VAL A 59 -1.31 27.45 -18.17
CA VAL A 59 -1.34 28.86 -18.65
C VAL A 59 -2.73 29.45 -18.45
N LYS A 60 -2.87 30.35 -17.46
CA LYS A 60 -4.11 31.07 -17.15
C LYS A 60 -4.25 32.31 -18.04
N LYS A 61 -3.20 33.13 -18.11
CA LYS A 61 -3.20 34.40 -18.84
C LYS A 61 -1.81 34.75 -19.36
N LEU A 62 -1.74 35.13 -20.63
CA LEU A 62 -0.60 35.86 -21.20
C LEU A 62 -0.79 37.34 -20.89
N VAL A 63 0.25 38.00 -20.37
CA VAL A 63 0.18 39.41 -19.91
C VAL A 63 0.85 40.37 -20.91
N MET A 64 1.66 39.84 -21.83
CA MET A 64 2.33 40.62 -22.88
C MET A 64 1.87 40.29 -24.30
N GLU A 65 1.82 41.32 -25.14
CA GLU A 65 1.61 41.23 -26.59
C GLU A 65 2.95 41.12 -27.35
N VAL A 66 2.93 40.51 -28.54
CA VAL A 66 4.12 40.37 -29.38
C VAL A 66 4.60 41.74 -29.87
N GLY A 67 5.90 42.00 -29.76
CA GLY A 67 6.52 43.30 -30.05
C GLY A 67 6.56 44.26 -28.84
N GLN A 68 5.77 44.01 -27.80
CA GLN A 68 5.76 44.81 -26.58
C GLN A 68 7.11 44.74 -25.84
N VAL A 69 7.46 45.84 -25.17
CA VAL A 69 8.65 45.96 -24.34
C VAL A 69 8.25 45.96 -22.87
N ALA A 70 8.91 45.13 -22.04
CA ALA A 70 8.71 45.08 -20.61
C ALA A 70 10.04 45.25 -19.84
N LYS A 71 9.96 45.88 -18.67
CA LYS A 71 11.10 46.07 -17.74
C LYS A 71 11.34 44.80 -16.91
N PRO A 72 12.55 44.57 -16.37
CA PRO A 72 12.81 43.57 -15.34
C PRO A 72 11.73 43.49 -14.26
N GLY A 73 11.40 42.26 -13.84
CA GLY A 73 10.42 42.02 -12.77
C GLY A 73 8.94 42.21 -13.15
N VAL A 74 8.61 42.79 -14.31
CA VAL A 74 7.22 42.87 -14.80
C VAL A 74 6.67 41.46 -15.06
N GLU A 75 5.43 41.20 -14.65
CA GLU A 75 4.75 39.93 -14.89
C GLU A 75 4.38 39.76 -16.37
N ILE A 76 4.73 38.60 -16.95
CA ILE A 76 4.51 38.30 -18.37
C ILE A 76 3.49 37.18 -18.60
N LEU A 77 3.32 36.30 -17.61
CA LEU A 77 2.56 35.06 -17.68
C LEU A 77 2.03 34.70 -16.29
N VAL A 78 0.74 34.41 -16.21
CA VAL A 78 0.09 33.84 -15.02
C VAL A 78 -0.17 32.36 -15.26
N LEU A 79 0.32 31.52 -14.34
CA LEU A 79 0.04 30.10 -14.25
C LEU A 79 -0.96 29.82 -13.13
N ASP A 80 -1.92 28.92 -13.39
CA ASP A 80 -2.64 28.24 -12.33
C ASP A 80 -1.81 27.02 -11.86
N SER A 81 -1.67 26.90 -10.55
CA SER A 81 -1.07 25.75 -9.88
C SER A 81 -1.98 24.52 -10.00
N CYS A 82 -1.43 23.31 -9.97
CA CYS A 82 -2.24 22.09 -9.93
C CYS A 82 -3.11 22.06 -8.67
N THR A 83 -4.41 21.81 -8.83
CA THR A 83 -5.41 21.68 -7.75
C THR A 83 -6.30 20.45 -7.89
N HIS A 84 -5.91 19.52 -8.77
CA HIS A 84 -6.61 18.25 -8.97
C HIS A 84 -6.64 17.40 -7.69
N PRO A 85 -7.73 16.69 -7.39
CA PRO A 85 -7.85 15.92 -6.15
C PRO A 85 -6.97 14.67 -6.12
N VAL A 86 -6.64 14.03 -7.26
CA VAL A 86 -5.95 12.73 -7.28
C VAL A 86 -4.43 12.87 -7.43
N VAL A 87 -3.70 12.21 -6.53
CA VAL A 87 -2.24 12.20 -6.44
C VAL A 87 -1.75 10.75 -6.36
N MET A 88 -0.71 10.41 -7.12
CA MET A 88 -0.02 9.13 -7.07
C MET A 88 1.49 9.38 -6.92
N LYS A 89 2.07 8.94 -5.80
CA LYS A 89 3.53 8.97 -5.55
C LYS A 89 4.16 10.35 -5.83
N ASP A 90 3.58 11.37 -5.20
CA ASP A 90 3.90 12.81 -5.31
C ASP A 90 3.68 13.47 -6.69
N MET A 91 3.10 12.76 -7.66
CA MET A 91 2.66 13.33 -8.94
C MET A 91 1.14 13.46 -8.98
N CYS A 92 0.61 14.49 -9.61
CA CYS A 92 -0.82 14.55 -9.93
C CYS A 92 -1.19 13.47 -10.95
N ALA A 93 -2.19 12.64 -10.66
CA ALA A 93 -2.62 11.56 -11.57
C ALA A 93 -3.33 12.09 -12.83
N GLU A 94 -3.95 13.28 -12.76
CA GLU A 94 -4.76 13.87 -13.84
C GLU A 94 -3.93 14.69 -14.85
N CYS A 95 -2.77 15.24 -14.45
CA CYS A 95 -1.91 16.04 -15.35
C CYS A 95 -0.40 15.76 -15.27
N GLY A 96 0.04 14.75 -14.51
CA GLY A 96 1.45 14.33 -14.43
C GLY A 96 2.40 15.33 -13.75
N VAL A 97 1.88 16.41 -13.16
CA VAL A 97 2.68 17.43 -12.47
C VAL A 97 3.31 16.88 -11.19
N ASP A 98 4.64 16.93 -11.12
CA ASP A 98 5.43 16.64 -9.91
C ASP A 98 5.17 17.73 -8.84
N LEU A 99 4.46 17.36 -7.77
CA LEU A 99 4.05 18.28 -6.71
C LEU A 99 5.24 18.70 -5.82
N ARG A 100 6.35 17.94 -5.82
CA ARG A 100 7.57 18.26 -5.05
C ARG A 100 8.25 19.52 -5.56
N LEU A 101 7.97 19.92 -6.80
CA LEU A 101 8.42 21.17 -7.41
C LEU A 101 7.60 22.39 -6.93
N LEU A 102 6.37 22.20 -6.45
CA LEU A 102 5.47 23.24 -5.91
C LEU A 102 5.82 23.57 -4.44
N LYS A 103 7.12 23.74 -4.15
CA LYS A 103 7.68 23.80 -2.80
C LYS A 103 6.96 24.81 -1.90
N GLY A 104 6.47 24.32 -0.75
CA GLY A 104 5.81 25.13 0.28
C GLY A 104 4.32 25.44 0.02
N ARG A 105 3.77 25.06 -1.14
CA ARG A 105 2.34 25.21 -1.47
C ARG A 105 1.76 23.98 -2.18
N VAL A 106 2.22 22.78 -1.82
CA VAL A 106 1.44 21.56 -2.05
C VAL A 106 0.14 21.73 -1.26
N ASN A 107 -1.00 21.78 -1.96
CA ASN A 107 -2.29 21.80 -1.29
C ASN A 107 -2.40 20.55 -0.41
N LYS A 108 -2.67 20.73 0.89
CA LYS A 108 -2.94 19.64 1.86
C LYS A 108 -4.23 18.85 1.58
N GLN A 109 -4.75 18.92 0.36
CA GLN A 109 -5.98 18.27 -0.05
C GLN A 109 -5.78 16.75 -0.06
N ALA A 110 -4.80 16.25 -0.82
CA ALA A 110 -4.61 14.81 -1.03
C ALA A 110 -3.93 14.11 0.16
N GLN A 111 -4.72 13.66 1.14
CA GLN A 111 -4.25 12.98 2.35
C GLN A 111 -4.79 11.56 2.54
N VAL A 112 -5.93 11.22 1.94
CA VAL A 112 -6.62 9.94 2.18
C VAL A 112 -6.27 8.96 1.07
N SER A 113 -5.76 7.78 1.41
CA SER A 113 -5.70 6.64 0.47
C SER A 113 -6.97 5.81 0.62
N MET A 114 -7.68 5.61 -0.49
CA MET A 114 -8.96 4.87 -0.54
C MET A 114 -8.78 3.40 -0.93
N VAL A 115 -7.63 3.04 -1.51
CA VAL A 115 -7.34 1.69 -2.00
C VAL A 115 -6.24 1.12 -1.12
N PRO A 116 -6.52 0.20 -0.19
CA PRO A 116 -5.51 -0.33 0.74
C PRO A 116 -4.27 -0.86 0.00
N ASN A 117 -4.49 -1.56 -1.12
CA ASN A 117 -3.43 -2.12 -1.98
C ASN A 117 -2.61 -1.08 -2.78
N ILE A 118 -2.91 0.22 -2.68
CA ILE A 118 -2.13 1.29 -3.34
C ILE A 118 -1.98 2.50 -2.40
N PRO A 119 -1.16 2.41 -1.32
CA PRO A 119 -0.99 3.51 -0.35
C PRO A 119 -0.43 4.81 -0.94
N GLU A 120 0.27 4.75 -2.08
CA GLU A 120 0.76 5.93 -2.79
C GLU A 120 -0.33 6.66 -3.59
N LEU A 121 -1.49 6.03 -3.84
CA LEU A 121 -2.66 6.67 -4.43
C LEU A 121 -3.46 7.36 -3.33
N LYS A 122 -3.55 8.68 -3.42
CA LYS A 122 -4.23 9.55 -2.45
C LYS A 122 -5.18 10.48 -3.17
N ILE A 123 -6.32 10.76 -2.55
CA ILE A 123 -7.31 11.70 -3.05
C ILE A 123 -7.57 12.81 -2.03
N SER A 124 -8.23 13.88 -2.48
CA SER A 124 -8.59 14.98 -1.59
C SER A 124 -9.54 14.53 -0.48
N GLU A 125 -9.44 15.15 0.70
CA GLU A 125 -10.37 14.91 1.81
C GLU A 125 -11.83 15.10 1.38
N GLN A 126 -12.13 16.16 0.60
CA GLN A 126 -13.44 16.36 -0.02
C GLN A 126 -13.85 15.18 -0.94
N GLN A 127 -12.96 14.71 -1.82
CA GLN A 127 -13.28 13.59 -2.72
C GLN A 127 -13.50 12.27 -1.97
N ALA A 128 -12.79 12.08 -0.85
CA ALA A 128 -12.97 10.95 0.06
C ALA A 128 -14.33 11.01 0.79
N THR A 129 -14.77 12.20 1.20
CA THR A 129 -16.14 12.41 1.70
C THR A 129 -17.18 12.13 0.62
N GLU A 130 -17.06 12.72 -0.58
CA GLU A 130 -18.01 12.51 -1.68
C GLU A 130 -18.15 11.03 -2.09
N LEU A 131 -17.05 10.28 -2.10
CA LEU A 131 -17.09 8.83 -2.35
C LEU A 131 -17.69 8.06 -1.16
N GLY A 132 -17.34 8.42 0.07
CA GLY A 132 -17.90 7.81 1.27
C GLY A 132 -19.41 8.01 1.41
N GLU A 133 -19.94 9.17 1.00
CA GLU A 133 -21.38 9.44 0.94
C GLU A 133 -22.07 8.60 -0.16
N GLN A 134 -21.43 8.41 -1.31
CA GLN A 134 -21.93 7.54 -2.39
C GLN A 134 -21.97 6.07 -1.95
N ASP A 135 -20.91 5.56 -1.31
CA ASP A 135 -20.90 4.21 -0.75
C ASP A 135 -21.93 4.05 0.37
N LYS A 136 -22.10 5.04 1.24
CA LYS A 136 -23.15 5.06 2.27
C LYS A 136 -24.55 4.96 1.64
N ALA A 137 -24.83 5.75 0.61
CA ALA A 137 -26.10 5.71 -0.12
C ALA A 137 -26.32 4.38 -0.86
N ARG A 138 -25.27 3.81 -1.46
CA ARG A 138 -25.27 2.49 -2.09
C ARG A 138 -25.61 1.38 -1.09
N LEU A 139 -24.94 1.36 0.06
CA LEU A 139 -25.16 0.39 1.13
C LEU A 139 -26.59 0.49 1.69
N HIS A 140 -27.08 1.70 1.97
CA HIS A 140 -28.49 1.90 2.35
C HIS A 140 -29.48 1.39 1.29
N LYS A 141 -29.25 1.67 -0.01
CA LYS A 141 -30.10 1.18 -1.10
C LYS A 141 -30.11 -0.36 -1.20
N LEU A 142 -29.01 -1.01 -0.84
CA LEU A 142 -28.88 -2.47 -0.80
C LEU A 142 -29.39 -3.09 0.53
N ASN A 143 -29.81 -2.27 1.50
CA ASN A 143 -30.09 -2.67 2.89
C ASN A 143 -28.91 -3.45 3.53
N LYS A 144 -27.67 -3.00 3.26
CA LYS A 144 -26.45 -3.61 3.79
C LYS A 144 -25.68 -2.66 4.72
N LEU A 145 -24.94 -3.28 5.62
CA LEU A 145 -23.86 -2.67 6.41
C LEU A 145 -22.49 -3.17 5.90
N VAL A 146 -21.38 -2.72 6.49
CA VAL A 146 -20.04 -3.27 6.22
C VAL A 146 -19.62 -4.13 7.41
N LEU A 147 -19.07 -5.33 7.15
CA LEU A 147 -18.47 -6.17 8.17
C LEU A 147 -16.96 -6.26 7.96
N LEU A 148 -16.20 -5.75 8.94
CA LEU A 148 -14.77 -6.02 9.04
C LEU A 148 -14.56 -7.36 9.73
N VAL A 149 -13.77 -8.23 9.10
CA VAL A 149 -13.60 -9.63 9.45
C VAL A 149 -12.12 -9.92 9.67
N ASP A 150 -11.74 -10.31 10.89
CA ASP A 150 -10.42 -10.89 11.13
C ASP A 150 -10.34 -12.38 10.71
N LEU A 151 -9.12 -12.87 10.51
CA LEU A 151 -8.84 -14.26 10.16
C LEU A 151 -8.40 -15.09 11.38
N ASP A 152 -7.26 -14.77 11.98
CA ASP A 152 -6.54 -15.63 12.90
C ASP A 152 -7.21 -15.68 14.28
N GLN A 153 -7.71 -16.86 14.64
CA GLN A 153 -8.52 -17.13 15.82
C GLN A 153 -9.94 -16.51 15.77
N THR A 154 -10.27 -15.79 14.69
CA THR A 154 -11.63 -15.31 14.38
C THR A 154 -12.37 -16.27 13.45
N LEU A 155 -11.90 -16.49 12.21
CA LEU A 155 -12.48 -17.44 11.24
C LEU A 155 -11.65 -18.71 11.03
N ILE A 156 -10.36 -18.69 11.36
CA ILE A 156 -9.42 -19.81 11.17
C ILE A 156 -8.54 -19.99 12.41
N HIS A 157 -7.82 -21.10 12.52
CA HIS A 157 -6.66 -21.19 13.40
C HIS A 157 -5.51 -21.84 12.65
N THR A 158 -4.31 -21.25 12.74
CA THR A 158 -3.14 -21.65 11.97
C THR A 158 -1.95 -21.94 12.88
N THR A 159 -1.16 -22.95 12.52
CA THR A 159 0.06 -23.32 13.24
C THR A 159 1.19 -23.70 12.29
N GLN A 160 2.43 -23.57 12.77
CA GLN A 160 3.66 -24.01 12.10
C GLN A 160 4.16 -25.36 12.65
N ASN A 161 3.47 -25.96 13.63
CA ASN A 161 3.91 -27.18 14.30
C ASN A 161 3.64 -28.41 13.42
N GLN A 162 4.71 -28.97 12.85
CA GLN A 162 4.69 -30.18 12.01
C GLN A 162 4.10 -31.43 12.71
N ALA A 163 3.98 -31.44 14.04
CA ALA A 163 3.30 -32.52 14.75
C ALA A 163 1.85 -32.72 14.25
N PHE A 164 1.17 -31.65 13.81
CA PHE A 164 -0.20 -31.71 13.28
C PHE A 164 -0.28 -32.09 11.80
N ALA A 165 0.86 -32.32 11.11
CA ALA A 165 0.88 -32.68 9.69
C ALA A 165 0.17 -34.01 9.36
N HIS A 166 -0.05 -34.87 10.36
CA HIS A 166 -0.81 -36.11 10.19
C HIS A 166 -2.34 -35.90 10.17
N MET A 167 -2.83 -34.75 10.66
CA MET A 167 -4.26 -34.42 10.71
C MET A 167 -4.81 -33.89 9.38
N CYS A 168 -3.95 -33.61 8.40
CA CYS A 168 -4.32 -33.06 7.08
C CYS A 168 -5.03 -34.07 6.16
N LYS A 169 -5.60 -35.15 6.71
CA LYS A 169 -6.22 -36.23 5.94
C LYS A 169 -7.72 -36.12 6.02
N ASP A 170 -8.34 -35.96 4.86
CA ASP A 170 -9.77 -36.17 4.61
C ASP A 170 -10.74 -35.16 5.27
N GLU A 171 -10.26 -34.01 5.78
CA GLU A 171 -11.09 -32.89 6.24
C GLU A 171 -11.10 -31.71 5.24
N GLU A 172 -12.26 -31.38 4.63
CA GLU A 172 -12.42 -30.27 3.65
C GLU A 172 -12.11 -28.86 4.20
N ASP A 173 -12.14 -28.72 5.53
CA ASP A 173 -11.86 -27.48 6.25
C ASP A 173 -10.39 -27.37 6.72
N PHE A 174 -9.52 -28.32 6.35
CA PHE A 174 -8.11 -28.34 6.73
C PHE A 174 -7.21 -28.04 5.51
N PHE A 175 -6.41 -26.99 5.61
CA PHE A 175 -5.52 -26.51 4.55
C PHE A 175 -4.05 -26.57 4.97
N THR A 176 -3.20 -27.02 4.04
CA THR A 176 -1.74 -27.09 4.23
C THR A 176 -1.05 -26.36 3.09
N PHE A 177 -0.21 -25.36 3.39
CA PHE A 177 0.46 -24.55 2.38
C PHE A 177 1.79 -23.93 2.87
N GLN A 178 2.55 -23.36 1.95
CA GLN A 178 3.71 -22.50 2.22
C GLN A 178 3.48 -21.16 1.51
N LEU A 179 3.96 -20.06 2.08
CA LEU A 179 3.86 -18.73 1.46
C LEU A 179 4.98 -18.55 0.42
N HIS A 180 6.23 -18.85 0.80
CA HIS A 180 7.37 -18.90 -0.11
C HIS A 180 8.09 -20.26 -0.06
N LYS A 181 8.86 -20.55 -1.11
CA LYS A 181 9.76 -21.71 -1.12
C LYS A 181 10.79 -21.57 0.00
N ASN A 182 10.99 -22.64 0.78
CA ASN A 182 11.85 -22.72 1.96
C ASN A 182 11.30 -22.07 3.25
N GLU A 183 10.05 -21.60 3.29
CA GLU A 183 9.41 -21.17 4.54
C GLU A 183 8.70 -22.34 5.26
N PRO A 184 8.44 -22.22 6.58
CA PRO A 184 7.71 -23.25 7.33
C PRO A 184 6.31 -23.50 6.76
N THR A 185 5.96 -24.78 6.61
CA THR A 185 4.59 -25.20 6.24
C THR A 185 3.59 -24.72 7.29
N LEU A 186 2.51 -24.10 6.82
CA LEU A 186 1.37 -23.65 7.59
C LEU A 186 0.26 -24.69 7.53
N TYR A 187 -0.26 -25.08 8.69
CA TYR A 187 -1.40 -25.96 8.86
C TYR A 187 -2.56 -25.12 9.40
N THR A 188 -3.66 -25.05 8.66
CA THR A 188 -4.78 -24.15 8.93
C THR A 188 -6.07 -24.94 9.02
N LYS A 189 -6.87 -24.71 10.06
CA LYS A 189 -8.22 -25.26 10.19
C LYS A 189 -9.24 -24.12 10.15
N LEU A 190 -10.28 -24.24 9.32
CA LEU A 190 -11.42 -23.32 9.36
C LEU A 190 -12.26 -23.54 10.63
N ARG A 191 -12.81 -22.45 11.17
CA ARG A 191 -13.82 -22.50 12.22
C ARG A 191 -15.07 -23.22 11.69
N PRO A 192 -15.69 -24.13 12.46
CA PRO A 192 -16.93 -24.78 12.05
C PRO A 192 -18.00 -23.76 11.63
N TYR A 193 -18.73 -24.09 10.56
CA TYR A 193 -19.74 -23.24 9.92
C TYR A 193 -19.22 -21.94 9.27
N CYS A 194 -17.91 -21.83 8.98
CA CYS A 194 -17.33 -20.63 8.37
C CYS A 194 -17.95 -20.29 7.00
N ARG A 195 -18.18 -21.28 6.14
CA ARG A 195 -18.70 -21.06 4.77
C ARG A 195 -20.16 -20.63 4.80
N GLU A 196 -20.94 -21.25 5.68
CA GLU A 196 -22.36 -21.00 5.93
C GLU A 196 -22.56 -19.65 6.61
N PHE A 197 -21.68 -19.28 7.54
CA PHE A 197 -21.63 -17.94 8.13
C PHE A 197 -21.38 -16.88 7.05
N LEU A 198 -20.37 -17.03 6.20
CA LEU A 198 -20.09 -16.10 5.11
C LEU A 198 -21.26 -16.00 4.11
N LEU A 199 -21.86 -17.13 3.74
CA LEU A 199 -23.05 -17.18 2.88
C LEU A 199 -24.24 -16.43 3.50
N ALA A 200 -24.53 -16.65 4.78
CA ALA A 200 -25.65 -16.01 5.47
C ALA A 200 -25.40 -14.50 5.67
N ILE A 201 -24.24 -14.13 6.22
CA ILE A 201 -23.92 -12.75 6.61
C ILE A 201 -23.72 -11.84 5.39
N SER A 202 -23.24 -12.38 4.26
CA SER A 202 -23.11 -11.63 2.99
C SER A 202 -24.46 -11.16 2.42
N LYS A 203 -25.60 -11.67 2.89
CA LYS A 203 -26.93 -11.17 2.50
C LYS A 203 -27.21 -9.77 3.06
N CYS A 204 -26.76 -9.47 4.27
CA CYS A 204 -26.98 -8.18 4.97
C CYS A 204 -25.71 -7.35 5.23
N TYR A 205 -24.52 -7.87 4.90
CA TYR A 205 -23.25 -7.14 4.99
C TYR A 205 -22.43 -7.24 3.69
N GLU A 206 -21.67 -6.20 3.39
CA GLU A 206 -20.53 -6.25 2.48
C GLU A 206 -19.27 -6.58 3.30
N LEU A 207 -18.53 -7.63 2.91
CA LEU A 207 -17.50 -8.22 3.76
C LEU A 207 -16.09 -7.76 3.36
N GLN A 208 -15.27 -7.42 4.35
CA GLN A 208 -13.88 -6.98 4.18
C GLN A 208 -12.96 -7.65 5.19
N VAL A 209 -11.84 -8.21 4.74
CA VAL A 209 -10.82 -8.79 5.64
C VAL A 209 -9.94 -7.68 6.24
N VAL A 210 -9.69 -7.75 7.56
CA VAL A 210 -8.74 -6.89 8.29
C VAL A 210 -7.89 -7.75 9.25
N THR A 211 -6.66 -8.07 8.86
CA THR A 211 -5.80 -9.05 9.55
C THR A 211 -4.36 -8.56 9.78
N PHE A 212 -3.67 -9.09 10.80
CA PHE A 212 -2.22 -8.93 10.98
C PHE A 212 -1.37 -9.98 10.24
N GLY A 213 -1.99 -10.87 9.46
CA GLY A 213 -1.30 -11.65 8.44
C GLY A 213 -0.62 -10.78 7.38
N SER A 214 0.36 -11.34 6.66
CA SER A 214 0.90 -10.69 5.45
C SER A 214 -0.15 -10.67 4.33
N ARG A 215 0.06 -9.83 3.32
CA ARG A 215 -0.78 -9.79 2.12
C ARG A 215 -0.91 -11.17 1.46
N MET A 216 0.22 -11.86 1.28
CA MET A 216 0.23 -13.21 0.68
C MET A 216 -0.50 -14.24 1.53
N TYR A 217 -0.44 -14.14 2.86
CA TYR A 217 -1.21 -14.99 3.76
C TYR A 217 -2.71 -14.70 3.66
N ALA A 218 -3.11 -13.43 3.73
CA ALA A 218 -4.51 -13.04 3.64
C ALA A 218 -5.16 -13.46 2.31
N HIS A 219 -4.44 -13.34 1.19
CA HIS A 219 -4.91 -13.84 -0.11
C HIS A 219 -4.98 -15.37 -0.17
N LYS A 220 -4.00 -16.10 0.38
CA LYS A 220 -4.05 -17.57 0.43
C LYS A 220 -5.19 -18.10 1.29
N ILE A 221 -5.48 -17.47 2.42
CA ILE A 221 -6.68 -17.79 3.23
C ILE A 221 -7.96 -17.45 2.46
N ALA A 222 -8.02 -16.29 1.80
CA ALA A 222 -9.18 -15.89 0.99
C ALA A 222 -9.47 -16.89 -0.14
N GLU A 223 -8.46 -17.43 -0.81
CA GLU A 223 -8.62 -18.49 -1.82
C GLU A 223 -9.30 -19.76 -1.28
N PHE A 224 -9.06 -20.13 -0.01
CA PHE A 224 -9.67 -21.33 0.59
C PHE A 224 -11.14 -21.11 1.05
N ILE A 225 -11.49 -19.91 1.50
CA ILE A 225 -12.83 -19.59 2.03
C ILE A 225 -13.77 -18.97 0.98
N ASP A 226 -13.22 -18.26 -0.01
CA ASP A 226 -13.93 -17.53 -1.07
C ASP A 226 -13.24 -17.73 -2.45
N PRO A 227 -13.13 -18.97 -2.97
CA PRO A 227 -12.42 -19.27 -4.21
C PRO A 227 -12.99 -18.51 -5.42
N ASN A 228 -14.30 -18.24 -5.41
CA ASN A 228 -15.00 -17.51 -6.46
C ASN A 228 -14.99 -15.98 -6.26
N LYS A 229 -14.32 -15.47 -5.21
CA LYS A 229 -14.19 -14.05 -4.89
C LYS A 229 -15.53 -13.30 -4.71
N LYS A 230 -16.58 -14.03 -4.30
CA LYS A 230 -17.97 -13.56 -4.13
C LYS A 230 -18.14 -12.68 -2.89
N TYR A 231 -17.38 -12.94 -1.83
CA TYR A 231 -17.56 -12.32 -0.51
C TYR A 231 -16.59 -11.15 -0.27
N PHE A 232 -15.31 -11.34 -0.58
CA PHE A 232 -14.26 -10.35 -0.27
C PHE A 232 -13.75 -9.62 -1.51
N ALA A 233 -13.71 -10.29 -2.67
CA ALA A 233 -13.11 -9.76 -3.91
C ALA A 233 -11.69 -9.19 -3.70
N ASN A 234 -11.54 -7.86 -3.66
CA ASN A 234 -10.29 -7.16 -3.40
C ASN A 234 -10.26 -6.43 -2.05
N ARG A 235 -11.33 -6.52 -1.24
CA ARG A 235 -11.46 -5.91 0.10
C ARG A 235 -10.67 -6.70 1.15
N ILE A 236 -9.35 -6.64 1.03
CA ILE A 236 -8.39 -7.27 1.95
C ILE A 236 -7.35 -6.23 2.39
N LEU A 237 -7.41 -5.86 3.67
CA LEU A 237 -6.40 -5.07 4.37
C LEU A 237 -5.60 -6.01 5.29
N SER A 238 -4.32 -6.14 5.00
CA SER A 238 -3.36 -6.95 5.74
C SER A 238 -2.39 -6.07 6.54
N ARG A 239 -1.52 -6.69 7.35
CA ARG A 239 -0.46 -6.00 8.08
C ARG A 239 0.44 -5.15 7.18
N ASP A 240 0.61 -5.56 5.93
CA ASP A 240 1.51 -4.89 4.99
C ASP A 240 0.87 -3.58 4.44
N GLU A 241 -0.44 -3.36 4.65
CA GLU A 241 -1.15 -2.09 4.44
C GLU A 241 -1.57 -1.37 5.74
N CYS A 242 -1.48 -2.03 6.91
CA CYS A 242 -1.85 -1.45 8.20
C CYS A 242 -0.99 -0.23 8.56
N ILE A 243 -1.65 0.92 8.76
CA ILE A 243 -0.98 2.19 9.11
C ILE A 243 -0.28 2.13 10.49
N ASN A 244 -0.78 1.28 11.39
CA ASN A 244 -0.18 1.01 12.69
C ASN A 244 0.08 -0.51 12.84
N PRO A 245 1.31 -0.95 13.13
CA PRO A 245 1.65 -2.38 13.20
C PRO A 245 1.04 -3.11 14.41
N LEU A 246 0.51 -2.38 15.41
CA LEU A 246 -0.06 -2.92 16.65
C LEU A 246 -1.59 -2.73 16.76
N ARG A 247 -2.19 -1.81 15.98
CA ARG A 247 -3.61 -1.42 16.13
C ARG A 247 -4.34 -1.33 14.79
N LYS A 248 -5.41 -2.12 14.63
CA LYS A 248 -6.28 -2.12 13.45
C LYS A 248 -7.17 -0.86 13.37
N SER A 249 -7.53 -0.29 14.52
CA SER A 249 -8.43 0.88 14.63
C SER A 249 -7.95 2.13 13.87
N GLY A 250 -6.62 2.32 13.74
CA GLY A 250 -6.05 3.45 12.99
C GLY A 250 -6.45 3.48 11.51
N ASN A 251 -6.89 2.35 10.94
CA ASN A 251 -7.32 2.26 9.54
C ASN A 251 -8.79 2.69 9.34
N LEU A 252 -9.63 2.77 10.38
CA LEU A 252 -11.08 3.04 10.25
C LEU A 252 -11.36 4.36 9.54
N ARG A 253 -10.62 5.43 9.85
CA ARG A 253 -10.77 6.76 9.21
C ARG A 253 -10.41 6.76 7.72
N TYR A 254 -9.61 5.79 7.27
CA TYR A 254 -9.18 5.67 5.87
C TYR A 254 -10.13 4.78 5.06
N LEU A 255 -10.67 3.73 5.69
CA LEU A 255 -11.72 2.89 5.11
C LEU A 255 -13.08 3.62 5.05
N PHE A 256 -13.38 4.46 6.05
CA PHE A 256 -14.67 5.14 6.20
C PHE A 256 -14.48 6.64 6.47
N PRO A 257 -14.20 7.46 5.42
CA PRO A 257 -14.02 8.91 5.57
C PRO A 257 -15.24 9.64 6.16
N CYS A 258 -16.44 9.07 5.99
CA CYS A 258 -17.70 9.59 6.52
C CYS A 258 -18.10 9.02 7.90
N GLY A 259 -17.17 8.34 8.58
CA GLY A 259 -17.40 7.71 9.87
C GLY A 259 -17.93 6.27 9.79
N ASP A 260 -17.77 5.55 10.89
CA ASP A 260 -17.99 4.10 11.06
C ASP A 260 -19.44 3.71 11.40
N SER A 261 -20.40 4.64 11.29
CA SER A 261 -21.82 4.43 11.62
C SER A 261 -22.55 3.29 10.90
N MET A 262 -21.97 2.73 9.83
CA MET A 262 -22.49 1.55 9.10
C MET A 262 -21.56 0.32 9.19
N VAL A 263 -20.60 0.33 10.10
CA VAL A 263 -19.54 -0.68 10.22
C VAL A 263 -19.77 -1.55 11.45
N CYS A 264 -19.74 -2.85 11.26
CA CYS A 264 -19.61 -3.86 12.31
C CYS A 264 -18.22 -4.51 12.19
N ILE A 265 -17.67 -4.99 13.31
CA ILE A 265 -16.35 -5.61 13.36
C ILE A 265 -16.46 -6.93 14.13
N ILE A 266 -15.87 -8.01 13.60
CA ILE A 266 -15.63 -9.26 14.34
C ILE A 266 -14.14 -9.57 14.41
N ASP A 267 -13.67 -9.77 15.63
CA ASP A 267 -12.26 -10.01 15.99
C ASP A 267 -12.21 -10.74 17.34
N ASP A 268 -11.18 -11.53 17.62
CA ASP A 268 -10.99 -12.16 18.93
C ASP A 268 -10.25 -11.26 19.95
N ARG A 269 -9.78 -10.09 19.50
CA ARG A 269 -9.02 -9.11 20.28
C ARG A 269 -9.67 -7.73 20.31
N ASP A 270 -9.98 -7.22 21.51
CA ASP A 270 -10.33 -5.81 21.71
C ASP A 270 -9.11 -4.87 21.69
N ASP A 271 -7.96 -5.33 22.21
CA ASP A 271 -6.79 -4.47 22.44
C ASP A 271 -6.24 -3.85 21.15
N VAL A 272 -6.35 -4.57 20.03
CA VAL A 272 -5.94 -4.09 18.69
C VAL A 272 -6.95 -3.13 18.06
N TRP A 273 -8.21 -3.16 18.49
CA TRP A 273 -9.28 -2.25 18.09
C TRP A 273 -9.50 -1.09 19.06
N SER A 274 -8.89 -1.14 20.24
CA SER A 274 -8.84 -0.04 21.21
C SER A 274 -10.20 0.36 21.81
N GLY A 275 -11.11 -0.60 22.02
CA GLY A 275 -12.40 -0.34 22.65
C GLY A 275 -13.44 0.38 21.79
N VAL A 276 -13.38 0.28 20.45
CA VAL A 276 -14.41 0.87 19.58
C VAL A 276 -15.76 0.16 19.76
N PRO A 277 -16.89 0.89 19.86
CA PRO A 277 -18.20 0.31 20.16
C PRO A 277 -18.74 -0.60 19.04
N ASN A 278 -18.16 -0.53 17.85
CA ASN A 278 -18.51 -1.33 16.68
C ASN A 278 -17.95 -2.78 16.73
N LEU A 279 -17.12 -3.11 17.74
CA LEU A 279 -16.53 -4.44 17.88
C LEU A 279 -17.47 -5.41 18.61
N ILE A 280 -17.86 -6.47 17.89
CA ILE A 280 -18.38 -7.70 18.47
C ILE A 280 -17.18 -8.64 18.70
N MET A 281 -16.58 -8.57 19.89
CA MET A 281 -15.46 -9.44 20.26
C MET A 281 -15.92 -10.90 20.30
N VAL A 282 -15.43 -11.73 19.38
CA VAL A 282 -15.82 -13.14 19.29
C VAL A 282 -15.00 -14.00 20.25
N ARG A 283 -15.52 -15.17 20.62
CA ARG A 283 -14.73 -16.16 21.35
C ARG A 283 -13.59 -16.66 20.44
N LYS A 284 -12.35 -16.44 20.88
CA LYS A 284 -11.10 -17.05 20.38
C LYS A 284 -11.29 -18.50 19.90
N TYR A 285 -11.02 -18.75 18.63
CA TYR A 285 -11.00 -20.08 18.05
C TYR A 285 -9.61 -20.73 18.23
N SER A 286 -9.59 -21.90 18.87
CA SER A 286 -8.37 -22.56 19.34
C SER A 286 -8.39 -24.06 19.05
N TYR A 287 -8.36 -24.43 17.76
CA TYR A 287 -8.29 -25.84 17.33
C TYR A 287 -6.99 -26.54 17.77
N PHE A 288 -5.84 -26.09 17.28
CA PHE A 288 -4.52 -26.67 17.62
C PHE A 288 -4.08 -26.36 19.07
N PRO A 289 -3.96 -27.36 19.98
CA PRO A 289 -3.53 -27.12 21.35
C PRO A 289 -2.09 -26.59 21.42
N GLY A 290 -1.81 -25.71 22.39
CA GLY A 290 -0.51 -25.06 22.55
C GLY A 290 -0.11 -24.08 21.44
N SER A 291 -0.92 -23.99 20.36
CA SER A 291 -0.79 -22.95 19.35
C SER A 291 -1.71 -21.77 19.72
N GLY A 292 -1.26 -20.57 19.38
CA GLY A 292 -2.07 -19.36 19.38
C GLY A 292 -1.51 -18.42 18.32
N ASP A 293 -2.29 -17.41 17.95
CA ASP A 293 -2.09 -16.49 16.81
C ASP A 293 -0.62 -16.33 16.39
N ILE A 294 -0.30 -16.84 15.20
CA ILE A 294 1.05 -16.79 14.61
C ILE A 294 1.39 -15.42 14.01
N ASN A 295 0.37 -14.60 13.75
CA ASN A 295 0.46 -13.27 13.15
C ASN A 295 0.35 -12.14 14.18
N SER A 296 0.19 -12.49 15.47
CA SER A 296 0.06 -11.53 16.57
C SER A 296 1.16 -10.47 16.56
N PRO A 297 0.80 -9.16 16.62
CA PRO A 297 1.77 -8.07 16.64
C PRO A 297 2.86 -8.24 17.71
N ASP A 298 2.47 -8.69 18.90
CA ASP A 298 3.35 -8.88 20.07
C ASP A 298 4.50 -9.85 19.77
N LYS A 299 4.23 -10.89 18.98
CA LYS A 299 5.24 -11.90 18.57
C LYS A 299 6.14 -11.39 17.45
N MET A 300 5.72 -10.39 16.69
CA MET A 300 6.47 -9.85 15.55
C MET A 300 7.47 -8.77 15.97
N GLU A 301 7.17 -7.95 16.97
CA GLU A 301 8.16 -7.04 17.55
C GLU A 301 9.26 -7.80 18.30
N ALA A 302 8.91 -8.83 19.07
CA ALA A 302 9.88 -9.71 19.72
C ALA A 302 10.84 -10.36 18.71
N LYS A 303 10.35 -10.82 17.55
CA LYS A 303 11.20 -11.34 16.46
C LYS A 303 12.16 -10.28 15.91
N LYS A 304 11.66 -9.07 15.59
CA LYS A 304 12.48 -7.95 15.10
C LYS A 304 13.59 -7.59 16.07
N GLU A 305 13.33 -7.57 17.38
CA GLU A 305 14.38 -7.37 18.38
C GLU A 305 15.39 -8.51 18.40
N THR A 306 14.97 -9.77 18.31
CA THR A 306 15.90 -10.91 18.35
C THR A 306 16.83 -11.01 17.13
N ASP A 307 16.40 -10.57 15.94
CA ASP A 307 17.29 -10.48 14.78
C ASP A 307 18.18 -9.23 14.84
N SER A 308 17.64 -8.08 15.28
CA SER A 308 18.42 -6.84 15.46
C SER A 308 19.57 -6.97 16.48
N ARG A 309 19.50 -7.97 17.38
CA ARG A 309 20.56 -8.30 18.35
C ARG A 309 21.63 -9.27 17.82
N LYS A 310 21.44 -9.90 16.65
CA LYS A 310 22.43 -10.82 16.05
C LYS A 310 23.54 -10.07 15.31
N ASP A 311 23.23 -8.92 14.71
CA ASP A 311 24.19 -8.11 13.94
C ASP A 311 25.12 -7.24 14.80
N GLN A 312 25.10 -7.40 16.14
CA GLN A 312 25.98 -6.67 17.07
C GLN A 312 26.82 -7.59 17.97
N VAL A 313 27.59 -8.50 17.35
CA VAL A 313 28.71 -9.18 18.02
C VAL A 313 30.01 -8.93 17.25
N SER A 314 30.74 -7.90 17.66
CA SER A 314 32.13 -7.66 17.26
C SER A 314 33.08 -8.10 18.38
N PRO A 315 34.31 -8.56 18.09
CA PRO A 315 35.15 -9.22 19.09
C PRO A 315 35.64 -8.27 20.20
N LYS A 316 35.80 -8.80 21.41
CA LYS A 316 36.56 -8.16 22.50
C LYS A 316 37.61 -9.12 23.04
N GLU A 317 38.86 -8.67 23.02
CA GLU A 317 40.01 -9.26 23.70
C GLU A 317 40.67 -8.20 24.61
N PRO A 318 41.56 -8.58 25.57
CA PRO A 318 41.30 -8.18 26.96
C PRO A 318 42.44 -7.43 27.66
N ALA A 319 42.13 -6.80 28.80
CA ALA A 319 43.03 -6.68 29.97
C ALA A 319 42.31 -6.15 31.24
N THR A 320 42.83 -6.53 32.42
CA THR A 320 42.90 -5.83 33.74
C THR A 320 42.09 -4.54 34.00
N SER A 321 41.54 -4.23 35.19
CA SER A 321 41.52 -4.81 36.56
C SER A 321 40.41 -4.03 37.37
N CYS A 322 40.10 -4.20 38.68
CA CYS A 322 40.79 -4.78 39.84
C CYS A 322 39.81 -5.24 40.95
N THR A 323 40.36 -5.81 42.04
CA THR A 323 39.78 -6.34 43.31
C THR A 323 38.52 -5.67 43.88
N THR A 324 37.64 -6.34 44.66
CA THR A 324 37.94 -7.13 45.90
C THR A 324 36.91 -8.21 46.30
N LYS A 325 37.43 -9.34 46.86
CA LYS A 325 37.03 -10.11 48.09
C LYS A 325 35.52 -10.33 48.39
N GLN A 326 35.00 -11.50 48.82
CA GLN A 326 35.53 -12.80 49.34
C GLN A 326 34.32 -13.79 49.49
N ASN A 327 34.35 -15.09 49.85
CA ASN A 327 35.38 -16.05 50.29
C ASN A 327 34.90 -17.53 50.11
N ALA A 328 35.81 -18.51 49.94
CA ALA A 328 35.66 -19.98 50.14
C ALA A 328 34.58 -20.76 49.32
N THR A 329 34.63 -22.08 49.08
CA THR A 329 35.51 -23.18 49.59
C THR A 329 35.80 -24.24 48.49
N THR A 330 36.96 -24.91 48.54
CA THR A 330 37.48 -26.00 47.66
C THR A 330 37.64 -27.33 48.46
N PRO A 331 38.27 -28.45 48.00
CA PRO A 331 38.84 -28.87 46.69
C PRO A 331 38.13 -30.17 46.16
N GLN A 332 38.55 -31.02 45.20
CA GLN A 332 39.83 -31.58 44.66
C GLN A 332 39.56 -32.16 43.23
N ALA A 333 40.52 -32.57 42.36
CA ALA A 333 41.96 -32.32 42.19
C ALA A 333 42.46 -32.87 40.82
N GLU A 334 43.63 -32.42 40.35
CA GLU A 334 44.64 -33.13 39.50
C GLU A 334 44.27 -33.64 38.07
N ALA A 335 45.19 -33.79 37.09
CA ALA A 335 46.55 -33.22 36.88
C ALA A 335 47.07 -33.47 35.44
N GLY A 336 48.06 -32.66 34.99
CA GLY A 336 48.98 -32.96 33.87
C GLY A 336 48.45 -32.77 32.44
N ASP A 337 49.29 -32.62 31.41
CA ASP A 337 50.71 -32.22 31.36
C ASP A 337 51.03 -31.57 29.98
N ALA A 338 52.22 -30.99 29.81
CA ALA A 338 52.60 -30.20 28.64
C ALA A 338 52.99 -31.03 27.39
N THR A 339 52.88 -30.42 26.19
CA THR A 339 54.04 -30.18 25.32
C THR A 339 53.75 -29.27 24.11
N ASN A 340 54.83 -28.63 23.61
CA ASN A 340 54.96 -27.79 22.41
C ASN A 340 55.87 -28.62 21.40
N PRO A 341 56.26 -28.22 20.15
CA PRO A 341 56.05 -26.94 19.47
C PRO A 341 55.99 -26.90 17.90
N ARG A 342 55.94 -25.65 17.37
CA ARG A 342 56.53 -25.14 16.09
C ARG A 342 56.02 -25.63 14.70
N LYS A 343 55.45 -24.67 13.95
CA LYS A 343 55.96 -24.01 12.70
C LYS A 343 54.90 -22.98 12.25
N ARG A 344 55.11 -21.67 12.06
CA ARG A 344 56.14 -20.83 11.39
C ARG A 344 56.25 -21.00 9.86
N LYS A 345 55.55 -20.11 9.12
CA LYS A 345 55.91 -19.28 7.93
C LYS A 345 54.60 -18.56 7.49
N SER A 346 54.48 -17.26 7.15
CA SER A 346 55.33 -16.30 6.39
C SER A 346 55.38 -16.61 4.88
N GLU A 347 55.27 -15.67 3.93
CA GLU A 347 55.38 -14.19 3.93
C GLU A 347 54.51 -13.55 2.80
N THR A 348 54.36 -12.21 2.81
CA THR A 348 54.04 -11.28 1.66
C THR A 348 52.70 -11.46 0.92
N ASP A 349 51.90 -10.43 0.62
CA ASP A 349 52.14 -9.21 -0.21
C ASP A 349 52.45 -9.57 -1.69
N ASP A 350 51.92 -8.94 -2.74
CA ASP A 350 51.57 -7.52 -2.87
C ASP A 350 50.61 -7.20 -4.07
N ASN A 351 49.98 -6.02 -4.02
CA ASN A 351 49.57 -5.06 -5.08
C ASN A 351 48.53 -5.28 -6.23
N GLU A 352 47.62 -4.30 -6.29
CA GLU A 352 46.90 -3.60 -7.40
C GLU A 352 46.33 -4.20 -8.73
N LYS A 353 45.12 -3.66 -9.04
CA LYS A 353 44.56 -3.22 -10.35
C LYS A 353 44.44 -4.20 -11.54
N SER A 354 43.18 -4.49 -11.89
CA SER A 354 42.66 -4.19 -13.25
C SER A 354 41.13 -4.19 -13.31
N ALA A 355 40.56 -3.25 -14.08
CA ALA A 355 39.15 -3.27 -14.45
C ALA A 355 38.95 -4.04 -15.77
N LYS A 356 37.89 -4.84 -15.89
CA LYS A 356 37.40 -5.38 -17.17
C LYS A 356 35.89 -5.54 -17.16
N MET A 357 35.26 -5.18 -18.29
CA MET A 357 33.84 -5.43 -18.53
C MET A 357 33.58 -6.93 -18.66
N ILE A 358 32.43 -7.37 -18.15
CA ILE A 358 31.71 -8.51 -18.75
C ILE A 358 30.38 -7.94 -19.26
N LYS A 359 30.22 -7.94 -20.58
CA LYS A 359 28.89 -7.84 -21.20
C LYS A 359 28.24 -9.21 -21.08
N ASN A 360 26.96 -9.27 -20.75
CA ASN A 360 26.11 -10.37 -21.21
C ASN A 360 24.76 -9.80 -21.65
N SER A 361 24.42 -10.07 -22.91
CA SER A 361 23.18 -9.69 -23.54
C SER A 361 22.21 -10.87 -23.50
N VAL A 362 20.99 -10.64 -23.02
CA VAL A 362 19.85 -11.49 -23.33
C VAL A 362 18.75 -10.58 -23.86
N THR A 363 18.22 -10.91 -25.03
CA THR A 363 17.09 -10.21 -25.65
C THR A 363 15.78 -10.59 -24.96
N CYS A 364 14.87 -9.63 -24.85
CA CYS A 364 13.46 -9.90 -24.58
C CYS A 364 12.66 -9.54 -25.83
N ASP A 365 12.08 -10.56 -26.45
CA ASP A 365 11.23 -10.39 -27.63
C ASP A 365 9.91 -9.69 -27.24
N ARG A 366 9.36 -8.95 -28.20
CA ARG A 366 8.10 -8.20 -28.06
C ARG A 366 7.02 -8.84 -28.92
N GLU A 367 5.97 -9.31 -28.28
CA GLU A 367 4.64 -9.40 -28.87
C GLU A 367 3.66 -8.51 -28.07
N PRO A 368 2.54 -8.04 -28.68
CA PRO A 368 1.90 -6.80 -28.24
C PRO A 368 0.86 -6.98 -27.12
N GLU A 369 0.80 -6.00 -26.21
CA GLU A 369 -0.31 -5.87 -25.25
C GLU A 369 -1.58 -5.37 -25.96
N GLU A 370 -2.70 -6.08 -25.81
CA GLU A 370 -4.00 -5.58 -26.24
C GLU A 370 -4.56 -4.51 -25.29
N ASN A 371 -5.06 -3.43 -25.88
CA ASN A 371 -5.41 -2.20 -25.17
C ASN A 371 -6.83 -2.26 -24.55
N GLN A 372 -6.97 -2.92 -23.39
CA GLN A 372 -8.24 -2.98 -22.66
C GLN A 372 -8.40 -1.84 -21.65
N ASN A 373 -8.96 -0.71 -22.11
CA ASN A 373 -9.37 0.38 -21.22
C ASN A 373 -10.78 0.90 -21.58
N GLY A 374 -11.80 0.42 -20.85
CA GLY A 374 -13.15 1.00 -20.90
C GLY A 374 -14.33 0.02 -21.04
N ASN A 375 -14.76 -0.62 -19.94
CA ASN A 375 -16.18 -0.94 -19.67
C ASN A 375 -16.38 -1.48 -18.22
N ILE A 376 -16.52 -0.58 -17.24
CA ILE A 376 -16.90 -0.99 -15.87
C ILE A 376 -18.44 -1.05 -15.72
N GLY A 377 -19.19 -0.13 -16.34
CA GLY A 377 -20.65 -0.08 -16.23
C GLY A 377 -21.44 -1.17 -16.98
N LYS A 378 -20.79 -2.08 -17.72
CA LYS A 378 -21.48 -3.21 -18.39
C LYS A 378 -21.50 -4.49 -17.57
N SER A 379 -20.43 -4.84 -16.85
CA SER A 379 -20.37 -6.06 -16.04
C SER A 379 -21.44 -6.06 -14.94
N GLU A 380 -21.63 -4.94 -14.25
CA GLU A 380 -22.68 -4.79 -13.22
C GLU A 380 -24.09 -5.06 -13.78
N SER A 381 -24.37 -4.63 -15.03
CA SER A 381 -25.65 -4.85 -15.69
C SER A 381 -25.91 -6.29 -16.15
N VAL A 382 -24.88 -7.13 -16.16
CA VAL A 382 -24.98 -8.58 -16.39
C VAL A 382 -25.17 -9.28 -15.05
N ILE A 383 -24.31 -9.00 -14.06
CA ILE A 383 -24.38 -9.58 -12.71
C ILE A 383 -25.76 -9.37 -12.06
N MET A 384 -26.36 -8.18 -12.21
CA MET A 384 -27.71 -7.91 -11.69
C MET A 384 -28.82 -8.74 -12.38
N LYS A 385 -28.64 -9.11 -13.65
CA LYS A 385 -29.60 -9.98 -14.38
C LYS A 385 -29.42 -11.44 -14.00
N ASP A 386 -28.18 -11.89 -13.83
CA ASP A 386 -27.89 -13.27 -13.41
C ASP A 386 -28.46 -13.53 -12.00
N LEU A 387 -28.30 -12.57 -11.08
CA LEU A 387 -28.92 -12.60 -9.75
C LEU A 387 -30.46 -12.58 -9.79
N GLU A 388 -31.05 -11.76 -10.68
CA GLU A 388 -32.51 -11.79 -10.91
C GLU A 388 -32.98 -13.14 -11.49
N GLU A 389 -32.18 -13.81 -12.32
CA GLU A 389 -32.50 -15.14 -12.84
C GLU A 389 -32.36 -16.24 -11.79
N GLU A 390 -31.35 -16.19 -10.91
CA GLU A 390 -31.23 -17.13 -9.78
C GLU A 390 -32.46 -17.02 -8.87
N GLN A 391 -32.87 -15.82 -8.45
CA GLN A 391 -34.10 -15.65 -7.64
C GLN A 391 -35.37 -16.12 -8.38
N LYS A 392 -35.45 -15.91 -9.71
CA LYS A 392 -36.56 -16.43 -10.54
C LYS A 392 -36.49 -17.95 -10.79
N ARG A 393 -35.44 -18.63 -10.32
CA ARG A 393 -35.31 -20.11 -10.31
C ARG A 393 -35.59 -20.66 -8.91
N GLU A 394 -35.09 -20.03 -7.86
CA GLU A 394 -35.38 -20.40 -6.46
C GLU A 394 -36.89 -20.33 -6.17
N ASN A 395 -37.56 -19.20 -6.44
CA ASN A 395 -39.00 -19.05 -6.18
C ASN A 395 -39.86 -20.10 -6.91
N ARG A 396 -39.47 -20.51 -8.13
CA ARG A 396 -40.20 -21.55 -8.90
C ARG A 396 -39.98 -22.97 -8.36
N ASN A 397 -38.89 -23.21 -7.62
CA ASN A 397 -38.66 -24.47 -6.93
C ASN A 397 -39.38 -24.55 -5.57
N GLU A 398 -39.80 -23.41 -5.00
CA GLU A 398 -40.67 -23.36 -3.82
C GLU A 398 -42.15 -23.52 -4.20
N GLU A 399 -42.66 -22.77 -5.19
CA GLU A 399 -44.03 -22.96 -5.74
C GLU A 399 -44.30 -24.38 -6.27
N GLY A 400 -43.24 -25.10 -6.66
CA GLY A 400 -43.31 -26.50 -7.09
C GLY A 400 -43.47 -27.51 -5.94
N LYS A 401 -43.12 -27.15 -4.69
CA LYS A 401 -43.16 -28.04 -3.53
C LYS A 401 -44.49 -28.00 -2.78
N ASP A 402 -45.11 -26.83 -2.65
CA ASP A 402 -46.44 -26.74 -2.00
C ASP A 402 -47.48 -27.58 -2.75
N LYS A 403 -47.42 -27.58 -4.09
CA LYS A 403 -48.32 -28.38 -4.95
C LYS A 403 -48.12 -29.90 -4.87
N SER A 404 -47.02 -30.38 -4.29
CA SER A 404 -46.85 -31.81 -3.98
C SER A 404 -47.45 -32.24 -2.64
N ASN A 405 -47.78 -31.30 -1.74
CA ASN A 405 -48.35 -31.63 -0.43
C ASN A 405 -49.89 -31.67 -0.40
N GLU A 406 -50.58 -31.17 -1.42
CA GLU A 406 -52.06 -31.18 -1.51
C GLU A 406 -52.65 -32.44 -2.18
N GLN A 407 -51.86 -33.52 -2.38
CA GLN A 407 -52.33 -34.76 -3.02
C GLN A 407 -52.13 -36.06 -2.20
N GLU A 408 -51.67 -35.99 -0.95
CA GLU A 408 -51.61 -37.14 -0.01
C GLU A 408 -52.35 -36.85 1.32
N GLY A 409 -53.51 -36.19 1.24
CA GLY A 409 -54.42 -35.89 2.36
C GLY A 409 -55.78 -36.54 2.23
#